data_AF-A0A7Z0EPN5-F1
#
_entry.id   AF-A0A7Z0EPN5-F1
#
_cell.length_a   1.000
_cell.length_b   1.000
_cell.length_c   1.000
_cell.angle_alpha   90.00
_cell.angle_beta   90.00
_cell.angle_gamma   90.00
#
_symmetry.space_group_name_H-M   'P 1'
#
loop_
_entity.id
_entity.type
_entity.pdbx_description
1 polymer ?
#
loop_
_entity_poly.entity_id
_entity_poly.type
_entity_poly.pdbx_seq_one_letter_code
_entity_poly.pdbx_strand_id
1 'polypeptide(L)'
;MDDPTPEPPEVRARERRTPLAVRVVVVTAAAFAIWQVVGLVDSLFPGEEVSPLNHTVNAVTAFVLTLPMVWLARRHLDRRPWRGLRLTVDRDGWRPFLVGAASWALPGLAGIALCVAMGWSAFGPPASGGEGIAGLLLLPVMVLLFEAVPEELIFRGYLFRNLNAAMGAWLAVAVQAVLFALWGSAIWVVDGGWAVLAERLPLFLGMGVVLGCLRVLTGSVWACVGFHLVFQTVAQALLNGWYLEVGGADTLTAVAFLLPFVLGVPTAMLLTRTTGRWSERIPDPA
;
A
#
# COMPACT_ATOMS: atom_id res chain seq x y z
N MET A 1 60.18 -12.94 2.56
CA MET A 1 59.44 -12.52 3.77
C MET A 1 58.68 -11.31 3.28
N ASP A 2 57.57 -11.59 2.59
CA ASP A 2 56.88 -10.60 1.79
C ASP A 2 55.86 -9.91 2.68
N ASP A 3 56.15 -8.65 2.98
CA ASP A 3 55.27 -7.75 3.71
C ASP A 3 54.08 -7.42 2.79
N PRO A 4 52.82 -7.73 3.16
CA PRO A 4 51.68 -7.36 2.33
C PRO A 4 51.53 -5.85 2.38
N THR A 5 51.74 -5.21 1.23
CA THR A 5 51.49 -3.79 1.03
C THR A 5 50.10 -3.39 1.56
N PRO A 6 50.00 -2.37 2.41
CA PRO A 6 48.70 -1.94 2.92
C PRO A 6 47.85 -1.40 1.76
N GLU A 7 46.69 -2.01 1.54
CA GLU A 7 45.74 -1.55 0.53
C GLU A 7 45.42 -0.06 0.72
N PRO A 8 45.35 0.73 -0.38
CA PRO A 8 45.14 2.17 -0.30
C PRO A 8 43.79 2.53 0.34
N PRO A 9 43.75 3.60 1.16
CA PRO A 9 42.56 4.01 1.94
C PRO A 9 41.32 4.33 1.11
N GLU A 10 41.45 4.56 -0.20
CA GLU A 10 40.33 4.86 -1.11
C GLU A 10 39.33 3.69 -1.24
N VAL A 11 39.77 2.44 -1.09
CA VAL A 11 38.86 1.27 -1.16
C VAL A 11 37.96 1.18 0.08
N ARG A 12 38.37 1.77 1.21
CA ARG A 12 37.56 1.82 2.45
C ARG A 12 36.49 2.89 2.43
N ALA A 13 36.58 3.87 1.53
CA ALA A 13 35.57 4.91 1.34
C ALA A 13 34.40 4.46 0.44
N ARG A 14 34.06 3.17 0.42
CA ARG A 14 32.70 2.74 0.05
C ARG A 14 31.75 3.44 1.01
N GLU A 15 31.15 4.55 0.58
CA GLU A 15 30.20 5.37 1.34
C GLU A 15 29.34 4.46 2.22
N ARG A 16 29.63 4.45 3.52
CA ARG A 16 28.94 3.58 4.47
C ARG A 16 27.48 3.97 4.42
N ARG A 17 26.63 3.12 3.83
CA ARG A 17 25.19 3.31 3.85
C ARG A 17 24.73 3.38 5.30
N THR A 18 23.69 4.17 5.56
CA THR A 18 23.07 4.20 6.87
C THR A 18 22.63 2.78 7.27
N PRO A 19 22.78 2.35 8.54
CA PRO A 19 22.34 1.01 8.97
C PRO A 19 20.88 0.75 8.62
N LEU A 20 20.54 -0.49 8.25
CA LEU A 20 19.17 -0.85 7.83
C LEU A 20 18.11 -0.48 8.90
N ALA A 21 18.37 -0.80 10.17
CA ALA A 21 17.43 -0.51 11.25
C ALA A 21 17.11 0.99 11.36
N VAL A 22 18.13 1.85 11.25
CA VAL A 22 17.97 3.32 11.29
C VAL A 22 17.10 3.78 10.12
N ARG A 23 17.33 3.27 8.91
CA ARG A 23 16.55 3.63 7.73
C ARG A 23 15.07 3.24 7.85
N VAL A 24 14.83 2.02 8.33
CA VAL A 24 13.47 1.51 8.58
C VAL A 24 12.77 2.40 9.61
N VAL A 25 13.40 2.66 10.76
CA VAL A 25 12.82 3.50 11.82
C VAL A 25 12.54 4.92 11.31
N VAL A 26 13.51 5.56 10.64
CA VAL A 26 13.35 6.93 10.13
C VAL A 26 12.21 7.02 9.12
N VAL A 27 12.13 6.10 8.15
CA VAL A 27 11.08 6.16 7.12
C VAL A 27 9.71 5.80 7.70
N THR A 28 9.60 4.82 8.59
CA THR A 28 8.32 4.51 9.25
C THR A 28 7.85 5.65 10.14
N ALA A 29 8.75 6.30 10.89
CA ALA A 29 8.42 7.47 11.70
C ALA A 29 8.02 8.68 10.85
N ALA A 30 8.72 8.93 9.73
CA ALA A 30 8.37 9.97 8.79
C ALA A 30 7.00 9.73 8.14
N ALA A 31 6.70 8.47 7.76
CA ALA A 31 5.39 8.09 7.26
C ALA A 31 4.29 8.36 8.29
N PHE A 32 4.50 7.99 9.55
CA PHE A 32 3.55 8.30 10.62
C PHE A 32 3.34 9.82 10.77
N ALA A 33 4.42 10.59 10.81
CA ALA A 33 4.34 12.05 10.93
C ALA A 33 3.58 12.71 9.75
N ILE A 34 3.74 12.19 8.53
CA ILE A 34 2.97 12.67 7.36
C ILE A 34 1.46 12.52 7.59
N TRP A 35 1.00 11.37 8.11
CA TRP A 35 -0.42 11.17 8.37
C TRP A 35 -0.94 11.99 9.55
N GLN A 36 -0.10 12.28 10.55
CA GLN A 36 -0.45 13.27 11.58
C GLN A 36 -0.61 14.68 11.00
N VAL A 37 0.22 15.07 10.02
CA VAL A 37 0.09 16.35 9.32
C VAL A 37 -1.18 16.36 8.47
N VAL A 38 -1.52 15.26 7.79
CA VAL A 38 -2.79 15.13 7.08
C VAL A 38 -3.96 15.34 8.03
N GLY A 39 -4.01 14.66 9.18
CA GLY A 39 -5.07 14.84 10.17
C GLY A 39 -5.14 16.27 10.73
N LEU A 40 -3.99 16.92 10.94
CA LEU A 40 -3.95 18.33 11.31
C LEU A 40 -4.53 19.23 10.21
N VAL A 41 -4.16 19.01 8.94
CA VAL A 41 -4.67 19.78 7.81
C VAL A 41 -6.18 19.58 7.67
N ASP A 42 -6.67 18.36 7.82
CA ASP A 42 -8.11 18.03 7.80
C ASP A 42 -8.87 18.82 8.88
N SER A 43 -8.31 18.92 10.09
CA SER A 43 -8.92 19.68 11.20
C SER A 43 -9.09 21.19 10.93
N LEU A 44 -8.39 21.74 9.93
CA LEU A 44 -8.53 23.16 9.53
C LEU A 44 -9.78 23.41 8.65
N PHE A 45 -10.45 22.35 8.19
CA PHE A 45 -11.67 22.43 7.40
C PHE A 45 -12.87 21.81 8.14
N PRO A 46 -13.28 22.39 9.30
CA PRO A 46 -14.39 21.86 10.07
C PRO A 46 -15.71 22.05 9.30
N GLY A 47 -16.31 20.92 8.92
CA GLY A 47 -17.66 20.84 8.38
C GLY A 47 -18.28 19.50 8.81
N GLU A 48 -19.61 19.46 8.99
CA GLU A 48 -20.31 18.23 9.41
C GLU A 48 -20.24 17.12 8.34
N GLU A 49 -19.92 17.48 7.09
CA GLU A 49 -19.79 16.56 5.97
C GLU A 49 -18.36 16.58 5.39
N VAL A 50 -17.86 15.41 4.99
CA VAL A 50 -16.57 15.28 4.28
C VAL A 50 -16.72 15.97 2.92
N SER A 51 -16.31 17.24 2.86
CA SER A 51 -16.40 17.99 1.62
C SER A 51 -15.43 17.42 0.57
N PRO A 52 -15.78 17.45 -0.74
CA PRO A 52 -14.84 17.07 -1.80
C PRO A 52 -13.51 17.83 -1.74
N LEU A 53 -13.54 19.06 -1.22
CA LEU A 53 -12.35 19.88 -0.99
C LEU A 53 -11.43 19.26 0.07
N ASN A 54 -11.97 18.85 1.23
CA ASN A 54 -11.18 18.23 2.30
C ASN A 54 -10.49 16.96 1.79
N HIS A 55 -11.24 16.09 1.11
CA HIS A 55 -10.71 14.85 0.55
C HIS A 55 -9.59 15.14 -0.47
N THR A 56 -9.79 16.14 -1.35
CA THR A 56 -8.77 16.55 -2.32
C THR A 56 -7.52 17.10 -1.63
N VAL A 57 -7.67 17.95 -0.61
CA VAL A 57 -6.55 18.53 0.13
C VAL A 57 -5.76 17.44 0.87
N ASN A 58 -6.43 16.48 1.49
CA ASN A 58 -5.78 15.35 2.17
C ASN A 58 -5.01 14.48 1.17
N ALA A 59 -5.62 14.16 0.02
CA ALA A 59 -4.98 13.40 -1.05
C ALA A 59 -3.72 14.08 -1.58
N VAL A 60 -3.80 15.38 -1.89
CA VAL A 60 -2.65 16.16 -2.36
C VAL A 60 -1.57 16.26 -1.28
N THR A 61 -1.95 16.48 -0.02
CA THR A 61 -1.02 16.59 1.11
C THR A 61 -0.24 15.30 1.30
N ALA A 62 -0.91 14.15 1.38
CA ALA A 62 -0.25 12.86 1.53
C ALA A 62 0.71 12.57 0.37
N PHE A 63 0.28 12.83 -0.86
CA PHE A 63 1.06 12.59 -2.07
C PHE A 63 2.32 13.49 -2.13
N VAL A 64 2.13 14.79 -1.94
CA VAL A 64 3.19 15.82 -2.05
C VAL A 64 4.20 15.71 -0.91
N LEU A 65 3.82 15.21 0.27
CA LEU A 65 4.77 14.99 1.37
C LEU A 65 5.51 13.65 1.21
N THR A 66 4.83 12.60 0.75
CA THR A 66 5.41 11.26 0.65
C THR A 66 6.48 11.18 -0.44
N LEU A 67 6.24 11.75 -1.62
CA LEU A 67 7.19 11.68 -2.74
C LEU A 67 8.57 12.27 -2.39
N PRO A 68 8.67 13.53 -1.90
CA PRO A 68 9.93 14.11 -1.46
C PRO A 68 10.55 13.35 -0.27
N MET A 69 9.74 12.88 0.68
CA MET A 69 10.26 12.11 1.83
C MET A 69 11.00 10.85 1.36
N VAL A 70 10.36 10.04 0.49
CA VAL A 70 10.98 8.83 -0.06
C VAL A 70 12.17 9.18 -0.95
N TRP A 71 12.09 10.26 -1.74
CA TRP A 71 13.20 10.72 -2.56
C TRP A 71 14.42 11.14 -1.73
N LEU A 72 14.22 11.91 -0.66
CA LEU A 72 15.27 12.30 0.29
C LEU A 72 15.86 11.08 0.98
N ALA A 73 15.02 10.14 1.44
CA ALA A 73 15.48 8.90 2.05
C ALA A 73 16.34 8.08 1.08
N ARG A 74 15.96 8.00 -0.20
CA ARG A 74 16.75 7.32 -1.23
C ARG A 74 18.07 8.03 -1.54
N ARG A 75 18.04 9.36 -1.65
CA ARG A 75 19.21 10.17 -1.97
C ARG A 75 20.23 10.18 -0.83
N HIS A 76 19.77 10.39 0.41
CA HIS A 76 20.66 10.67 1.54
C HIS A 76 20.91 9.47 2.44
N LEU A 77 19.91 8.62 2.69
CA LEU A 77 20.09 7.46 3.58
C LEU A 77 20.65 6.25 2.84
N ASP A 78 20.11 5.98 1.64
CA ASP A 78 20.51 4.83 0.82
C ASP A 78 21.67 5.13 -0.12
N ARG A 79 21.74 6.37 -0.62
CA ARG A 79 22.65 6.79 -1.70
C ARG A 79 22.51 5.87 -2.93
N ARG A 80 21.27 5.72 -3.39
CA ARG A 80 20.89 4.79 -4.46
C ARG A 80 19.86 5.40 -5.39
N PRO A 81 19.82 5.00 -6.67
CA PRO A 81 18.91 5.58 -7.65
C PRO A 81 17.45 5.23 -7.36
N TRP A 82 16.54 6.14 -7.77
CA TRP A 82 15.09 5.95 -7.67
C TRP A 82 14.60 4.67 -8.37
N ARG A 83 15.20 4.34 -9.52
CA ARG A 83 14.85 3.16 -10.34
C ARG A 83 14.89 1.84 -9.55
N GLY A 84 15.69 1.76 -8.49
CA GLY A 84 15.75 0.59 -7.60
C GLY A 84 14.45 0.29 -6.85
N LEU A 85 13.56 1.27 -6.69
CA LEU A 85 12.24 1.10 -6.06
C LEU A 85 11.29 0.28 -6.93
N ARG A 86 11.51 0.27 -8.25
CA ARG A 86 10.64 -0.37 -9.25
C ARG A 86 9.20 0.18 -9.26
N LEU A 87 9.08 1.49 -9.06
CA LEU A 87 7.94 2.30 -9.48
C LEU A 87 8.37 3.02 -10.77
N THR A 88 8.14 2.37 -11.92
CA THR A 88 8.57 2.90 -13.23
C THR A 88 7.49 3.82 -13.81
N VAL A 89 7.86 4.94 -14.44
CA VAL A 89 6.88 5.86 -15.07
C VAL A 89 6.62 5.48 -16.54
N ASP A 90 7.28 4.43 -17.02
CA ASP A 90 7.17 3.95 -18.39
C ASP A 90 5.96 3.04 -18.61
N ARG A 91 5.75 2.66 -19.88
CA ARG A 91 4.73 1.71 -20.30
C ARG A 91 4.93 0.31 -19.70
N ASP A 92 6.00 0.04 -18.97
CA ASP A 92 6.16 -1.28 -18.35
C ASP A 92 5.40 -1.40 -17.02
N GLY A 93 4.91 -0.27 -16.47
CA GLY A 93 4.13 -0.22 -15.24
C GLY A 93 2.67 -0.69 -15.36
N TRP A 94 2.05 -0.60 -16.54
CA TRP A 94 0.61 -0.89 -16.68
C TRP A 94 0.28 -2.37 -16.55
N ARG A 95 1.15 -3.27 -17.06
CA ARG A 95 0.91 -4.72 -16.96
C ARG A 95 0.88 -5.18 -15.50
N PRO A 96 1.91 -4.89 -14.67
CA PRO A 96 1.85 -5.20 -13.25
C PRO A 96 0.66 -4.55 -12.54
N PHE A 97 0.34 -3.29 -12.87
CA PHE A 97 -0.84 -2.61 -12.32
C PHE A 97 -2.13 -3.39 -12.58
N LEU A 98 -2.38 -3.79 -13.83
CA LEU A 98 -3.57 -4.57 -14.19
C LEU A 98 -3.57 -5.96 -13.55
N VAL A 99 -2.41 -6.61 -13.40
CA VAL A 99 -2.31 -7.88 -12.66
C VAL A 99 -2.73 -7.68 -11.22
N GLY A 100 -2.24 -6.63 -10.57
CA GLY A 100 -2.63 -6.26 -9.20
C GLY A 100 -4.11 -6.00 -9.06
N ALA A 101 -4.65 -5.12 -9.91
CA ALA A 101 -6.06 -4.76 -9.94
C ALA A 101 -6.95 -5.99 -10.16
N ALA A 102 -6.61 -6.85 -11.12
CA ALA A 102 -7.34 -8.10 -11.40
C ALA A 102 -7.24 -9.11 -10.25
N SER A 103 -6.10 -9.14 -9.53
CA SER A 103 -5.90 -10.02 -8.38
C SER A 103 -6.82 -9.68 -7.21
N TRP A 104 -7.29 -8.44 -7.11
CA TRP A 104 -8.38 -8.10 -6.20
C TRP A 104 -9.75 -8.26 -6.87
N ALA A 105 -9.93 -7.64 -8.04
CA ALA A 105 -11.23 -7.51 -8.71
C ALA A 105 -11.89 -8.86 -9.01
N LEU A 106 -11.14 -9.85 -9.52
CA LEU A 106 -11.72 -11.14 -9.89
C LEU A 106 -12.33 -11.87 -8.69
N PRO A 107 -11.59 -12.16 -7.60
CA PRO A 107 -12.16 -12.81 -6.43
C PRO A 107 -13.16 -11.92 -5.67
N GLY A 108 -12.93 -10.61 -5.62
CA GLY A 108 -13.82 -9.67 -4.92
C GLY A 108 -15.18 -9.54 -5.58
N LEU A 109 -15.21 -9.31 -6.89
CA LEU A 109 -16.46 -9.26 -7.66
C LEU A 109 -17.18 -10.60 -7.67
N ALA A 110 -16.45 -11.72 -7.70
CA ALA A 110 -17.06 -13.04 -7.54
C ALA A 110 -17.76 -13.20 -6.17
N GLY A 111 -17.13 -12.71 -5.10
CA GLY A 111 -17.73 -12.68 -3.77
C GLY A 111 -18.97 -11.80 -3.67
N ILE A 112 -18.92 -10.60 -4.25
CA ILE A 112 -20.07 -9.70 -4.34
C ILE A 112 -21.21 -10.38 -5.12
N ALA A 113 -20.92 -10.91 -6.30
CA ALA A 113 -21.89 -11.59 -7.15
C ALA A 113 -22.52 -12.79 -6.42
N LEU A 114 -21.74 -13.57 -5.68
CA LEU A 114 -22.22 -14.66 -4.84
C LEU A 114 -23.20 -14.17 -3.77
N CYS A 115 -22.84 -13.12 -3.01
CA CYS A 115 -23.70 -12.59 -1.95
C CYS A 115 -25.03 -12.10 -2.50
N VAL A 116 -25.01 -11.42 -3.65
CA VAL A 116 -26.24 -10.94 -4.32
C VAL A 116 -27.06 -12.09 -4.87
N ALA A 117 -26.44 -13.06 -5.55
CA ALA A 117 -27.14 -14.21 -6.12
C ALA A 117 -27.82 -15.08 -5.04
N MET A 118 -27.21 -15.17 -3.86
CA MET A 118 -27.76 -15.90 -2.71
C MET A 118 -28.79 -15.09 -1.90
N GLY A 119 -29.02 -13.82 -2.26
CA GLY A 119 -29.92 -12.93 -1.53
C GLY A 119 -29.40 -12.51 -0.15
N TRP A 120 -28.12 -12.71 0.14
CA TRP A 120 -27.49 -12.27 1.40
C TRP A 120 -27.25 -10.77 1.45
N SER A 121 -27.14 -10.15 0.28
CA SER A 121 -26.90 -8.72 0.14
C SER A 121 -27.66 -8.16 -1.06
N ALA A 122 -28.04 -6.89 -0.96
CA ALA A 122 -28.73 -6.18 -2.03
C ALA A 122 -28.24 -4.72 -2.09
N PHE A 123 -28.26 -4.15 -3.29
CA PHE A 123 -27.92 -2.74 -3.50
C PHE A 123 -29.21 -1.91 -3.56
N GLY A 124 -29.27 -0.87 -2.73
CA GLY A 124 -30.32 0.14 -2.77
C GLY A 124 -30.07 1.19 -3.86
N PRO A 125 -30.95 2.20 -3.96
CA PRO A 125 -30.72 3.34 -4.85
C PRO A 125 -29.43 4.10 -4.46
N PRO A 126 -28.80 4.85 -5.38
CA PRO A 126 -27.66 5.70 -5.04
C PRO A 126 -28.04 6.69 -3.93
N ALA A 127 -27.24 6.72 -2.85
CA ALA A 127 -27.58 7.44 -1.62
C ALA A 127 -27.69 8.97 -1.81
N SER A 128 -27.01 9.53 -2.82
CA SER A 128 -26.81 10.98 -3.00
C SER A 128 -27.07 11.48 -4.43
N GLY A 129 -27.85 10.75 -5.23
CA GLY A 129 -28.25 11.17 -6.58
C GLY A 129 -27.06 11.48 -7.51
N GLY A 130 -27.10 12.62 -8.23
CA GLY A 130 -26.07 13.01 -9.19
C GLY A 130 -24.70 13.34 -8.57
N GLU A 131 -24.68 13.89 -7.35
CA GLU A 131 -23.45 14.20 -6.61
C GLU A 131 -22.73 12.93 -6.15
N GLY A 132 -23.50 11.91 -5.75
CA GLY A 132 -22.97 10.58 -5.43
C GLY A 132 -22.27 9.91 -6.61
N ILE A 133 -22.82 10.05 -7.82
CA ILE A 133 -22.21 9.51 -9.05
C ILE A 133 -20.87 10.21 -9.34
N ALA A 134 -20.84 11.55 -9.27
CA ALA A 134 -19.61 12.31 -9.48
C ALA A 134 -18.54 11.94 -8.45
N GLY A 135 -18.91 11.81 -7.17
CA GLY A 135 -18.02 11.37 -6.12
C GLY A 135 -17.50 9.95 -6.34
N LEU A 136 -18.34 9.00 -6.76
CA LEU A 136 -17.95 7.63 -7.07
C LEU A 136 -16.95 7.56 -8.24
N LEU A 137 -17.10 8.42 -9.26
CA LEU A 137 -16.17 8.51 -10.38
C LEU A 137 -14.82 9.13 -10.00
N LEU A 138 -14.81 10.06 -9.04
CA LEU A 138 -13.59 10.70 -8.54
C LEU A 138 -12.86 9.87 -7.48
N LEU A 139 -13.59 8.99 -6.78
CA LEU A 139 -13.08 8.17 -5.68
C LEU A 139 -11.78 7.39 -6.02
N PRO A 140 -11.67 6.68 -7.16
CA PRO A 140 -10.42 6.00 -7.50
C PRO A 140 -9.22 6.96 -7.61
N VAL A 141 -9.43 8.19 -8.10
CA VAL A 141 -8.36 9.19 -8.21
C VAL A 141 -7.92 9.64 -6.82
N MET A 142 -8.88 9.90 -5.93
CA MET A 142 -8.60 10.28 -4.55
C MET A 142 -7.84 9.17 -3.81
N VAL A 143 -8.34 7.93 -3.87
CA VAL A 143 -7.69 6.75 -3.27
C VAL A 143 -6.28 6.54 -3.84
N LEU A 144 -6.10 6.72 -5.16
CA LEU A 144 -4.80 6.56 -5.80
C LEU A 144 -3.76 7.53 -5.22
N LEU A 145 -4.15 8.80 -5.08
CA LEU A 145 -3.26 9.87 -4.63
C LEU A 145 -3.07 9.90 -3.12
N PHE A 146 -4.13 9.59 -2.36
CA PHE A 146 -4.10 9.64 -0.91
C PHE A 146 -3.43 8.41 -0.30
N GLU A 147 -3.74 7.22 -0.81
CA GLU A 147 -3.45 5.96 -0.12
C GLU A 147 -2.59 5.04 -0.99
N ALA A 148 -3.09 4.63 -2.15
CA ALA A 148 -2.48 3.54 -2.90
C ALA A 148 -1.07 3.87 -3.41
N VAL A 149 -0.81 5.07 -3.97
CA VAL A 149 0.56 5.42 -4.38
C VAL A 149 1.45 5.75 -3.18
N PRO A 150 1.06 6.64 -2.24
CA PRO A 150 1.91 6.98 -1.11
C PRO A 150 2.30 5.77 -0.25
N GLU A 151 1.33 4.97 0.16
CA GLU A 151 1.59 3.83 1.05
C GLU A 151 2.41 2.76 0.34
N GLU A 152 2.07 2.38 -0.90
CA GLU A 152 2.83 1.36 -1.61
C GLU A 152 4.24 1.82 -1.97
N LEU A 153 4.45 3.12 -2.22
CA LEU A 153 5.79 3.66 -2.43
C LEU A 153 6.64 3.57 -1.15
N ILE A 154 6.07 3.84 0.02
CA ILE A 154 6.77 3.72 1.31
C ILE A 154 7.06 2.26 1.62
N PHE A 155 6.03 1.41 1.62
CA PHE A 155 6.11 0.06 2.14
C PHE A 155 6.66 -0.94 1.13
N ARG A 156 6.17 -0.94 -0.11
CA ARG A 156 6.55 -1.93 -1.16
C ARG A 156 7.65 -1.40 -2.07
N GLY A 157 7.75 -0.08 -2.18
CA GLY A 157 8.87 0.63 -2.78
C GLY A 157 10.07 0.62 -1.84
N TYR A 158 10.08 1.50 -0.83
CA TYR A 158 11.28 1.77 -0.03
C TYR A 158 11.62 0.67 0.99
N LEU A 159 10.69 0.35 1.89
CA LEU A 159 10.94 -0.55 3.02
C LEU A 159 11.19 -1.99 2.55
N PHE A 160 10.29 -2.55 1.73
CA PHE A 160 10.46 -3.89 1.17
C PHE A 160 11.78 -4.01 0.39
N ARG A 161 12.14 -2.99 -0.40
CA ARG A 161 13.39 -3.01 -1.18
C ARG A 161 14.62 -3.11 -0.29
N ASN A 162 14.66 -2.30 0.76
CA ASN A 162 15.78 -2.30 1.70
C ASN A 162 15.84 -3.56 2.55
N LEU A 163 14.69 -4.11 2.95
CA LEU A 163 14.61 -5.39 3.64
C LEU A 163 15.09 -6.53 2.74
N ASN A 164 14.58 -6.66 1.52
CA ASN A 164 14.94 -7.75 0.61
C ASN A 164 16.40 -7.69 0.10
N ALA A 165 17.03 -6.52 0.12
CA ALA A 165 18.47 -6.42 -0.12
C ALA A 165 19.30 -7.06 1.01
N ALA A 166 18.75 -7.15 2.23
CA ALA A 166 19.42 -7.72 3.40
C ALA A 166 18.97 -9.16 3.74
N MET A 167 17.73 -9.53 3.43
CA MET A 167 17.13 -10.82 3.79
C MET A 167 16.30 -11.44 2.65
N GLY A 168 15.99 -12.73 2.75
CA GLY A 168 15.15 -13.42 1.77
C GLY A 168 13.77 -12.78 1.63
N ALA A 169 13.18 -12.87 0.44
CA ALA A 169 11.94 -12.17 0.11
C ALA A 169 10.77 -12.53 1.05
N TRP A 170 10.63 -13.79 1.47
CA TRP A 170 9.59 -14.21 2.42
C TRP A 170 9.68 -13.46 3.77
N LEU A 171 10.91 -13.29 4.29
CA LEU A 171 11.12 -12.60 5.56
C LEU A 171 10.92 -11.08 5.38
N ALA A 172 11.31 -10.55 4.22
CA ALA A 172 11.03 -9.15 3.88
C ALA A 172 9.52 -8.87 3.82
N VAL A 173 8.71 -9.78 3.27
CA VAL A 173 7.24 -9.70 3.31
C VAL A 173 6.74 -9.70 4.74
N ALA A 174 7.17 -10.66 5.57
CA ALA A 174 6.71 -10.76 6.96
C ALA A 174 7.03 -9.50 7.78
N VAL A 175 8.28 -9.03 7.73
CA VAL A 175 8.71 -7.82 8.45
C VAL A 175 7.99 -6.59 7.94
N GLN A 176 7.86 -6.43 6.61
CA GLN A 176 7.15 -5.28 6.04
C GLN A 176 5.66 -5.29 6.38
N ALA A 177 5.01 -6.46 6.38
CA ALA A 177 3.60 -6.59 6.75
C ALA A 177 3.37 -6.18 8.21
N VAL A 178 4.26 -6.58 9.13
CA VAL A 178 4.19 -6.12 10.53
C VAL A 178 4.40 -4.62 10.64
N LEU A 179 5.39 -4.04 9.94
CA LEU A 179 5.61 -2.59 9.94
C LEU A 179 4.38 -1.82 9.43
N PHE A 180 3.75 -2.32 8.36
CA PHE A 180 2.54 -1.73 7.81
C PHE A 180 1.36 -1.84 8.77
N ALA A 181 1.18 -2.99 9.40
CA ALA A 181 0.11 -3.23 10.37
C ALA A 181 0.25 -2.35 11.62
N LEU A 182 1.47 -2.21 12.14
CA LEU A 182 1.75 -1.33 13.27
C LEU A 182 1.55 0.15 12.90
N TRP A 183 2.05 0.59 11.76
CA TRP A 183 1.90 1.96 11.29
C TRP A 183 0.43 2.33 11.06
N GLY A 184 -0.29 1.50 10.30
CA GLY A 184 -1.71 1.72 10.00
C GLY A 184 -2.54 1.74 11.28
N SER A 185 -2.33 0.76 12.17
CA SER A 185 -3.04 0.73 13.45
C SER A 185 -2.69 1.93 14.34
N ALA A 186 -1.43 2.39 14.35
CA ALA A 186 -1.02 3.52 15.18
C ALA A 186 -1.73 4.81 14.79
N ILE A 187 -1.92 5.08 13.49
CA ILE A 187 -2.65 6.26 13.02
C ILE A 187 -4.08 6.25 13.57
N TRP A 188 -4.76 5.10 13.48
CA TRP A 188 -6.13 4.96 13.98
C TRP A 188 -6.23 4.99 15.51
N VAL A 189 -5.22 4.51 16.24
CA VAL A 189 -5.21 4.56 17.71
C VAL A 189 -5.12 6.00 18.22
N VAL A 190 -4.46 6.89 17.50
CA VAL A 190 -4.40 8.32 17.89
C VAL A 190 -5.79 8.96 17.87
N ASP A 191 -6.59 8.65 16.85
CA ASP A 191 -7.90 9.30 16.66
C ASP A 191 -9.06 8.55 17.35
N GLY A 192 -9.06 7.21 17.27
CA GLY A 192 -10.13 6.34 17.75
C GLY A 192 -9.84 5.57 19.05
N GLY A 193 -8.62 5.69 19.59
CA GLY A 193 -8.19 4.99 20.80
C GLY A 193 -7.83 3.52 20.61
N TRP A 194 -7.39 2.87 21.69
CA TRP A 194 -6.82 1.51 21.66
C TRP A 194 -7.81 0.40 21.27
N ALA A 195 -9.12 0.63 21.38
CA ALA A 195 -10.14 -0.36 21.05
C ALA A 195 -10.11 -0.74 19.55
N VAL A 196 -9.76 0.21 18.68
CA VAL A 196 -9.73 0.04 17.22
C VAL A 196 -8.60 -0.92 16.78
N LEU A 197 -7.60 -1.15 17.64
CA LEU A 197 -6.44 -1.98 17.32
C LEU A 197 -6.84 -3.43 16.96
N ALA A 198 -7.68 -4.06 17.77
CA ALA A 198 -8.06 -5.46 17.57
C ALA A 198 -8.84 -5.68 16.27
N GLU A 199 -9.63 -4.68 15.86
CA GLU A 199 -10.48 -4.74 14.66
C GLU A 199 -9.68 -4.48 13.38
N ARG A 200 -8.73 -3.53 13.42
CA ARG A 200 -7.98 -3.11 12.22
C ARG A 200 -6.72 -3.91 11.95
N LEU A 201 -6.09 -4.45 13.01
CA LEU A 201 -4.81 -5.16 12.89
C LEU A 201 -4.88 -6.35 11.92
N PRO A 202 -5.93 -7.21 11.93
CA PRO A 202 -6.02 -8.33 10.97
C PRO A 202 -6.09 -7.85 9.51
N LEU A 203 -6.83 -6.77 9.26
CA LEU A 203 -6.97 -6.19 7.92
C LEU A 203 -5.62 -5.66 7.42
N PHE A 204 -4.95 -4.81 8.21
CA PHE A 204 -3.65 -4.28 7.80
C PHE A 204 -2.59 -5.36 7.68
N LEU A 205 -2.58 -6.37 8.55
CA LEU A 205 -1.63 -7.48 8.44
C LEU A 205 -1.88 -8.32 7.18
N GLY A 206 -3.15 -8.66 6.90
CA GLY A 206 -3.54 -9.40 5.70
C GLY A 206 -3.17 -8.63 4.43
N MET A 207 -3.45 -7.34 4.40
CA MET A 207 -3.12 -6.45 3.29
C MET A 207 -1.59 -6.32 3.13
N GLY A 208 -0.92 -6.17 4.27
CA GLY A 208 0.51 -6.33 4.51
C GLY A 208 1.12 -7.45 3.68
N VAL A 209 0.67 -8.67 3.99
CA VAL A 209 1.14 -9.93 3.41
C VAL A 209 0.81 -10.03 1.93
N VAL A 210 -0.45 -9.81 1.53
CA VAL A 210 -0.89 -10.00 0.13
C VAL A 210 -0.13 -9.10 -0.83
N LEU A 211 0.00 -7.82 -0.50
CA LEU A 211 0.76 -6.86 -1.31
C LEU A 211 2.27 -7.17 -1.31
N GLY A 212 2.83 -7.61 -0.19
CA GLY A 212 4.20 -8.10 -0.15
C GLY A 212 4.42 -9.30 -1.09
N CYS A 213 3.47 -10.24 -1.12
CA CYS A 213 3.49 -11.38 -2.05
C CYS A 213 3.39 -10.92 -3.52
N LEU A 214 2.46 -10.01 -3.84
CA LEU A 214 2.36 -9.38 -5.17
C LEU A 214 3.68 -8.70 -5.58
N ARG A 215 4.35 -8.03 -4.64
CA ARG A 215 5.64 -7.39 -4.86
C ARG A 215 6.75 -8.38 -5.19
N VAL A 216 6.72 -9.59 -4.61
CA VAL A 216 7.64 -10.69 -4.91
C VAL A 216 7.35 -11.29 -6.29
N LEU A 217 6.08 -11.57 -6.59
CA LEU A 217 5.67 -12.22 -7.84
C LEU A 217 5.94 -11.34 -9.06
N THR A 218 5.56 -10.06 -8.99
CA THR A 218 5.63 -9.14 -10.12
C THR A 218 6.94 -8.37 -10.19
N GLY A 219 7.65 -8.27 -9.06
CA GLY A 219 8.81 -7.41 -8.95
C GLY A 219 8.50 -5.92 -9.11
N SER A 220 7.23 -5.50 -9.04
CA SER A 220 6.80 -4.12 -9.33
C SER A 220 5.93 -3.54 -8.22
N VAL A 221 6.12 -2.25 -7.91
CA VAL A 221 5.25 -1.54 -6.95
C VAL A 221 3.86 -1.32 -7.56
N TRP A 222 3.76 -1.19 -8.89
CA TRP A 222 2.48 -0.95 -9.56
C TRP A 222 1.45 -2.07 -9.37
N ALA A 223 1.88 -3.32 -9.24
CA ALA A 223 0.96 -4.41 -8.89
C ALA A 223 0.37 -4.25 -7.49
N CYS A 224 1.15 -3.69 -6.57
CA CYS A 224 0.67 -3.39 -5.23
C CYS A 224 -0.32 -2.23 -5.28
N VAL A 225 0.01 -1.16 -6.01
CA VAL A 225 -0.86 0.00 -6.24
C VAL A 225 -2.19 -0.42 -6.87
N GLY A 226 -2.18 -1.29 -7.89
CA GLY A 226 -3.39 -1.75 -8.55
C GLY A 226 -4.31 -2.55 -7.62
N PHE A 227 -3.75 -3.48 -6.84
CA PHE A 227 -4.52 -4.25 -5.87
C PHE A 227 -5.09 -3.35 -4.76
N HIS A 228 -4.26 -2.46 -4.20
CA HIS A 228 -4.64 -1.51 -3.17
C HIS A 228 -5.75 -0.57 -3.67
N LEU A 229 -5.57 0.04 -4.85
CA LEU A 229 -6.54 0.95 -5.44
C LEU A 229 -7.93 0.31 -5.54
N VAL A 230 -8.03 -0.89 -6.10
CA VAL A 230 -9.32 -1.56 -6.27
C VAL A 230 -9.91 -1.91 -4.92
N PHE A 231 -9.12 -2.49 -4.01
CA PHE A 231 -9.54 -2.80 -2.65
C PHE A 231 -10.18 -1.59 -1.98
N GLN A 232 -9.45 -0.48 -1.95
CA GLN A 232 -9.83 0.67 -1.15
C GLN A 232 -10.95 1.49 -1.81
N THR A 233 -10.99 1.54 -3.14
CA THR A 233 -12.13 2.13 -3.86
C THR A 233 -13.41 1.36 -3.59
N VAL A 234 -13.37 0.02 -3.62
CA VAL A 234 -14.56 -0.80 -3.35
C VAL A 234 -14.93 -0.75 -1.86
N ALA A 235 -13.95 -0.75 -0.95
CA ALA A 235 -14.16 -0.54 0.49
C ALA A 235 -14.89 0.77 0.75
N GLN A 236 -14.38 1.88 0.24
CA GLN A 236 -14.99 3.18 0.47
C GLN A 236 -16.35 3.31 -0.24
N ALA A 237 -16.51 2.76 -1.44
CA ALA A 237 -17.79 2.80 -2.16
C ALA A 237 -18.92 2.03 -1.44
N LEU A 238 -18.58 0.92 -0.76
CA LEU A 238 -19.58 0.02 -0.18
C LEU A 238 -19.80 0.18 1.32
N LEU A 239 -18.78 0.62 2.07
CA LEU A 239 -18.80 0.56 3.55
C LEU A 239 -19.07 1.89 4.23
N ASN A 240 -18.93 3.01 3.52
CA ASN A 240 -19.15 4.32 4.14
C ASN A 240 -20.63 4.76 4.10
N GLY A 241 -21.46 4.14 3.26
CA GLY A 241 -22.88 4.51 3.07
C GLY A 241 -23.13 5.81 2.31
N TRP A 242 -22.07 6.51 1.87
CA TRP A 242 -22.17 7.80 1.17
C TRP A 242 -22.52 7.64 -0.32
N TYR A 243 -22.06 6.54 -0.92
CA TYR A 243 -22.18 6.32 -2.37
C TYR A 243 -23.29 5.31 -2.70
N LEU A 244 -23.30 4.19 -1.99
CA LEU A 244 -24.22 3.08 -2.23
C LEU A 244 -24.84 2.63 -0.92
N GLU A 245 -26.16 2.50 -0.91
CA GLU A 245 -26.86 1.81 0.16
C GLU A 245 -26.71 0.30 -0.05
N VAL A 246 -26.24 -0.41 0.98
CA VAL A 246 -25.97 -1.85 0.90
C VAL A 246 -26.71 -2.57 2.03
N GLY A 247 -27.72 -3.35 1.67
CA GLY A 247 -28.34 -4.30 2.58
C GLY A 247 -27.43 -5.50 2.81
N GLY A 248 -27.28 -5.95 4.05
CA GLY A 248 -26.40 -7.08 4.40
C GLY A 248 -24.91 -6.80 4.24
N ALA A 249 -24.49 -5.56 4.52
CA ALA A 249 -23.11 -5.08 4.36
C ALA A 249 -22.08 -5.91 5.13
N ASP A 250 -22.40 -6.41 6.33
CA ASP A 250 -21.48 -7.23 7.14
C ASP A 250 -21.12 -8.53 6.42
N THR A 251 -22.12 -9.25 5.89
CA THR A 251 -21.91 -10.49 5.14
C THR A 251 -21.18 -10.22 3.83
N LEU A 252 -21.54 -9.14 3.13
CA LEU A 252 -20.84 -8.73 1.91
C LEU A 252 -19.37 -8.45 2.20
N THR A 253 -19.07 -7.71 3.26
CA THR A 253 -17.69 -7.40 3.67
C THR A 253 -16.95 -8.68 4.01
N ALA A 254 -17.51 -9.52 4.88
CA ALA A 254 -16.88 -10.76 5.32
C ALA A 254 -16.54 -11.69 4.15
N VAL A 255 -17.44 -11.85 3.18
CA VAL A 255 -17.22 -12.77 2.05
C VAL A 255 -16.41 -12.11 0.93
N ALA A 256 -16.84 -10.95 0.45
CA ALA A 256 -16.24 -10.31 -0.72
C ALA A 256 -14.85 -9.75 -0.45
N PHE A 257 -14.51 -9.42 0.80
CA PHE A 257 -13.19 -8.86 1.12
C PHE A 257 -12.24 -9.96 1.58
N LEU A 258 -12.74 -11.08 2.14
CA LEU A 258 -11.89 -12.22 2.46
C LEU A 258 -11.38 -12.93 1.20
N LEU A 259 -12.21 -13.08 0.16
CA LEU A 259 -11.82 -13.80 -1.05
C LEU A 259 -10.58 -13.23 -1.75
N PRO A 260 -10.44 -11.91 -1.99
CA PRO A 260 -9.20 -11.31 -2.50
C PRO A 260 -7.97 -11.56 -1.62
N PHE A 261 -8.13 -11.64 -0.31
CA PHE A 261 -7.01 -11.85 0.60
C PHE A 261 -6.52 -13.30 0.57
N VAL A 262 -7.42 -14.25 0.29
CA VAL A 262 -7.08 -15.68 0.14
C VAL A 262 -6.62 -16.01 -1.28
N LEU A 263 -7.34 -15.51 -2.28
CA LEU A 263 -7.20 -15.89 -3.69
C LEU A 263 -6.36 -14.92 -4.51
N GLY A 264 -6.11 -13.69 -4.04
CA GLY A 264 -5.41 -12.68 -4.83
C GLY A 264 -3.98 -13.05 -5.18
N VAL A 265 -3.24 -13.70 -4.26
CA VAL A 265 -1.89 -14.22 -4.55
C VAL A 265 -1.94 -15.35 -5.58
N PRO A 266 -2.78 -16.41 -5.43
CA PRO A 266 -3.01 -17.39 -6.49
C PRO A 266 -3.41 -16.78 -7.84
N THR A 267 -4.32 -15.80 -7.85
CA THR A 267 -4.72 -15.10 -9.08
C THR A 267 -3.52 -14.41 -9.74
N ALA A 268 -2.69 -13.71 -8.97
CA ALA A 268 -1.47 -13.11 -9.50
C ALA A 268 -0.51 -14.16 -10.06
N MET A 269 -0.31 -15.29 -9.38
CA MET A 269 0.52 -16.41 -9.85
C MET A 269 0.01 -16.96 -11.19
N LEU A 270 -1.31 -17.12 -11.34
CA LEU A 270 -1.93 -17.55 -12.59
C LEU A 270 -1.73 -16.54 -13.72
N LEU A 271 -1.97 -15.25 -13.46
CA LEU A 271 -1.87 -14.18 -14.46
C LEU A 271 -0.42 -13.95 -14.94
N THR A 272 0.54 -14.09 -14.04
CA THR A 272 1.97 -13.86 -14.29
C THR A 272 2.75 -15.12 -14.67
N ARG A 273 2.14 -16.31 -14.47
CA ARG A 273 2.75 -17.62 -14.70
C ARG A 273 4.07 -17.80 -13.95
N THR A 274 4.14 -17.31 -12.71
CA THR A 274 5.30 -17.47 -11.82
C THR A 274 4.85 -17.80 -10.41
N THR A 275 5.70 -18.53 -9.70
CA THR A 275 5.52 -18.83 -8.27
C THR A 275 6.35 -17.90 -7.38
N GLY A 276 7.18 -17.02 -7.95
CA GLY A 276 8.04 -16.09 -7.21
C GLY A 276 9.33 -16.72 -6.68
N ARG A 277 10.31 -15.88 -6.34
CA ARG A 277 11.62 -16.29 -5.80
C ARG A 277 11.74 -15.92 -4.32
N TRP A 278 11.13 -16.72 -3.46
CA TRP A 278 10.89 -16.40 -2.05
C TRP A 278 12.14 -16.35 -1.16
N SER A 279 13.16 -17.13 -1.49
CA SER A 279 14.42 -17.15 -0.73
C SER A 279 15.46 -16.17 -1.27
N GLU A 280 15.21 -15.58 -2.44
CA GLU A 280 16.18 -14.72 -3.11
C GLU A 280 16.27 -13.36 -2.42
N ARG A 281 17.51 -12.86 -2.34
CA ARG A 281 17.83 -11.49 -1.98
C ARG A 281 18.14 -10.74 -3.26
N ILE A 282 17.46 -9.64 -3.53
CA ILE A 282 17.73 -8.84 -4.73
C ILE A 282 18.61 -7.66 -4.33
N PRO A 283 19.89 -7.60 -4.76
CA PRO A 283 20.75 -6.46 -4.46
C PRO A 283 20.16 -5.15 -4.98
N ASP A 284 20.37 -4.07 -4.24
CA ASP A 284 19.98 -2.72 -4.67
C ASP A 284 21.00 -2.17 -5.68
N PRO A 285 20.62 -1.81 -6.93
CA PRO A 285 21.56 -1.32 -7.94
C PRO A 285 22.31 -0.09 -7.43
N ALA A 286 23.58 0.05 -7.84
CA ALA A 286 24.40 1.23 -7.52
C ALA A 286 23.96 2.44 -8.31
#